data_AF-A0A392SUX5-F1
#
_entry.id   AF-A0A392SUX5-F1
#
_cell.length_a   1.000
_cell.length_b   1.000
_cell.length_c   1.000
_cell.angle_alpha   90.00
_cell.angle_beta   90.00
_cell.angle_gamma   90.00
#
_symmetry.space_group_name_H-M   'P 1'
#
loop_
_entity.id
_entity.type
_entity.pdbx_description
1 polymer ?
#
loop_
_entity_poly.entity_id
_entity_poly.type
_entity_poly.pdbx_seq_one_letter_code
_entity_poly.pdbx_strand_id
1 'polypeptide(L)'
;EKGLPLGSGLGSSAASAAAAAVAVNEIFGKRLSYDELVLACLKSEEKVSGYHADNVAPSIMGGFVLIRNYEPLELVRLKFPSEKELYFVLVTPEFEAP
;
A
#
# COMPACT_ATOMS: atom_id res chain seq x y z
N GLU A 1 15.23 6.50 0.63
CA GLU A 1 15.86 5.42 1.42
C GLU A 1 14.81 4.35 1.69
N LYS A 2 15.15 3.05 1.78
CA LYS A 2 14.14 1.97 1.77
C LYS A 2 13.39 1.81 3.10
N GLY A 3 14.03 2.09 4.24
CA GLY A 3 13.39 2.19 5.56
C GLY A 3 12.75 0.91 6.13
N LEU A 4 12.59 -0.16 5.35
CA LEU A 4 11.97 -1.43 5.75
C LEU A 4 12.79 -2.64 5.28
N PRO A 5 12.98 -3.67 6.13
CA PRO A 5 13.67 -4.90 5.75
C PRO A 5 12.92 -5.64 4.63
N LEU A 6 13.69 -6.28 3.75
CA LEU A 6 13.17 -7.16 2.70
C LEU A 6 12.50 -8.40 3.34
N GLY A 7 11.48 -8.95 2.67
CA GLY A 7 10.82 -10.19 3.13
C GLY A 7 10.14 -10.12 4.51
N SER A 8 9.96 -8.92 5.08
CA SER A 8 9.52 -8.74 6.48
C SER A 8 8.02 -8.90 6.72
N GLY A 9 7.22 -9.05 5.67
CA GLY A 9 5.75 -9.03 5.77
C GLY A 9 5.15 -7.64 5.98
N LEU A 10 5.95 -6.57 5.91
CA LEU A 10 5.51 -5.18 6.15
C LEU A 10 5.17 -4.39 4.89
N GLY A 11 5.01 -5.08 3.76
CA GLY A 11 4.71 -4.40 2.49
C GLY A 11 5.86 -3.51 2.00
N SER A 12 7.13 -3.88 2.23
CA SER A 12 8.31 -3.08 1.81
C SER A 12 8.33 -2.77 0.30
N SER A 13 7.86 -3.71 -0.54
CA SER A 13 7.72 -3.51 -1.99
C SER A 13 6.60 -2.50 -2.31
N ALA A 14 5.39 -2.76 -1.81
CA ALA A 14 4.26 -1.86 -1.91
C ALA A 14 4.54 -0.42 -1.43
N ALA A 15 5.27 -0.26 -0.32
CA ALA A 15 5.67 1.06 0.19
C ALA A 15 6.58 1.81 -0.80
N SER A 16 7.53 1.09 -1.43
CA SER A 16 8.42 1.65 -2.45
C SER A 16 7.65 2.04 -3.72
N ALA A 17 6.74 1.18 -4.18
CA ALA A 17 5.88 1.44 -5.33
C ALA A 17 4.94 2.64 -5.07
N ALA A 18 4.32 2.70 -3.89
CA ALA A 18 3.45 3.79 -3.48
C ALA A 18 4.22 5.13 -3.42
N ALA A 19 5.41 5.14 -2.82
CA ALA A 19 6.26 6.33 -2.77
C ALA A 19 6.61 6.83 -4.17
N ALA A 20 6.99 5.92 -5.08
CA ALA A 20 7.29 6.28 -6.46
C ALA A 20 6.06 6.82 -7.21
N ALA A 21 4.92 6.14 -7.11
CA ALA A 21 3.68 6.55 -7.79
C ALA A 21 3.18 7.91 -7.30
N VAL A 22 3.16 8.14 -5.99
CA VAL A 22 2.78 9.43 -5.41
C VAL A 22 3.76 10.52 -5.85
N ALA A 23 5.07 10.31 -5.72
CA ALA A 23 6.07 11.30 -6.12
C ALA A 23 5.95 11.69 -7.60
N VAL A 24 5.76 10.72 -8.50
CA VAL A 24 5.54 10.98 -9.92
C VAL A 24 4.24 11.75 -10.14
N ASN A 25 3.13 11.33 -9.53
CA ASN A 25 1.86 12.05 -9.66
C ASN A 25 1.98 13.51 -9.20
N GLU A 26 2.68 13.76 -8.09
CA GLU A 26 2.98 15.09 -7.55
C GLU A 26 3.77 15.95 -8.53
N ILE A 27 4.85 15.41 -9.12
CA ILE A 27 5.67 16.10 -10.13
C ILE A 27 4.82 16.57 -11.32
N PHE A 28 3.84 15.78 -11.72
CA PHE A 28 2.95 16.08 -12.85
C PHE A 28 1.66 16.82 -12.46
N GLY A 29 1.55 17.31 -11.23
CA GLY A 29 0.45 18.15 -10.77
C GLY A 29 -0.78 17.39 -10.26
N LYS A 30 -0.57 16.22 -9.64
CA LYS A 30 -1.59 15.42 -8.93
C LYS A 30 -2.84 15.12 -9.76
N ARG A 31 -2.64 14.59 -10.96
CA ARG A 31 -3.73 14.36 -11.93
C ARG A 31 -4.51 13.07 -11.68
N LEU A 32 -3.90 12.12 -10.99
CA LEU A 32 -4.48 10.81 -10.73
C LEU A 32 -5.18 10.76 -9.37
N SER A 33 -6.32 10.07 -9.35
CA SER A 33 -7.02 9.66 -8.14
C SER A 33 -6.25 8.56 -7.37
N TYR A 34 -6.63 8.33 -6.12
CA TYR A 34 -6.02 7.25 -5.33
C TYR A 34 -6.22 5.88 -5.96
N ASP A 35 -7.40 5.60 -6.52
CA ASP A 35 -7.70 4.31 -7.15
C ASP A 35 -6.82 4.08 -8.39
N GLU A 36 -6.58 5.13 -9.18
CA GLU A 36 -5.65 5.07 -10.33
C GLU A 36 -4.20 4.86 -9.89
N LEU A 37 -3.78 5.47 -8.78
CA LEU A 37 -2.45 5.24 -8.22
C LEU A 37 -2.28 3.82 -7.69
N VAL A 38 -3.30 3.28 -7.01
CA VAL A 38 -3.31 1.88 -6.57
C VAL A 38 -3.26 0.95 -7.77
N LEU A 39 -4.04 1.21 -8.82
CA LEU A 39 -4.02 0.41 -10.04
C LEU A 39 -2.66 0.44 -10.75
N ALA A 40 -1.99 1.60 -10.78
CA ALA A 40 -0.65 1.72 -11.33
C ALA A 40 0.37 0.91 -10.52
N CYS A 41 0.29 0.96 -9.19
CA CYS A 41 1.16 0.18 -8.31
C CYS A 41 0.89 -1.33 -8.42
N LEU A 42 -0.36 -1.75 -8.53
CA LEU A 42 -0.74 -3.17 -8.73
C LEU A 42 -0.08 -3.76 -9.97
N LYS A 43 -0.07 -3.02 -11.09
CA LYS A 43 0.62 -3.45 -12.31
C LYS A 43 2.13 -3.58 -12.13
N SER A 44 2.73 -2.80 -11.23
CA SER A 44 4.16 -2.94 -10.91
C SER A 44 4.45 -4.15 -10.01
N GLU A 45 3.58 -4.41 -9.03
CA GLU A 45 3.72 -5.49 -8.04
C GLU A 45 3.32 -6.86 -8.62
N GLU A 46 2.54 -6.92 -9.70
CA GLU A 46 2.14 -8.17 -10.36
C GLU A 46 3.33 -9.09 -10.65
N LYS A 47 4.47 -8.50 -11.05
CA LYS A 47 5.71 -9.24 -11.34
C LYS A 47 6.51 -9.64 -10.09
N VAL A 48 6.28 -9.00 -8.96
CA VAL A 48 7.07 -9.15 -7.72
C VAL A 48 6.37 -10.07 -6.73
N SER A 49 5.09 -9.81 -6.45
CA SER A 49 4.31 -10.45 -5.39
C SER A 49 2.89 -10.83 -5.81
N GLY A 50 2.57 -10.73 -7.11
CA GLY A 50 1.24 -10.96 -7.65
C GLY A 50 0.31 -9.76 -7.54
N TYR A 51 -0.92 -9.92 -8.05
CA TYR A 51 -1.89 -8.84 -8.18
C TYR A 51 -2.71 -8.64 -6.89
N HIS A 52 -2.05 -8.17 -5.83
CA HIS A 52 -2.65 -7.98 -4.50
C HIS A 52 -2.65 -6.51 -4.06
N ALA A 53 -3.81 -5.98 -3.72
CA ALA A 53 -4.00 -4.57 -3.35
C ALA A 53 -3.90 -4.32 -1.83
N ASP A 54 -3.80 -5.37 -1.04
CA ASP A 54 -3.86 -5.35 0.43
C ASP A 54 -2.75 -4.53 1.09
N ASN A 55 -1.55 -4.48 0.49
CA ASN A 55 -0.45 -3.63 0.96
C ASN A 55 -0.40 -2.29 0.23
N VAL A 56 -0.67 -2.28 -1.09
CA VAL A 56 -0.59 -1.09 -1.94
C VAL A 56 -1.68 -0.08 -1.56
N ALA A 57 -2.92 -0.53 -1.40
CA ALA A 57 -4.05 0.35 -1.14
C ALA A 57 -3.89 1.14 0.17
N PRO A 58 -3.58 0.53 1.34
CA PRO A 58 -3.30 1.31 2.54
C PRO A 58 -2.00 2.12 2.45
N SER A 59 -1.01 1.71 1.66
CA SER A 59 0.21 2.52 1.44
C SER A 59 -0.07 3.81 0.67
N ILE A 60 -1.02 3.80 -0.27
CA ILE A 60 -1.44 4.98 -1.05
C ILE A 60 -2.48 5.81 -0.29
N MET A 61 -3.52 5.15 0.22
CA MET A 61 -4.69 5.83 0.77
C MET A 61 -4.47 6.21 2.23
N GLY A 62 -3.67 5.45 2.98
CA GLY A 62 -3.51 5.51 4.44
C GLY A 62 -4.70 4.90 5.20
N GLY A 63 -4.50 4.56 6.47
CA GLY A 63 -5.56 4.02 7.34
C GLY A 63 -5.97 2.59 6.99
N PHE A 64 -7.22 2.22 7.24
CA PHE A 64 -7.76 0.89 6.95
C PHE A 64 -8.47 0.89 5.60
N VAL A 65 -8.17 -0.08 4.74
CA VAL A 65 -8.75 -0.20 3.41
C VAL A 65 -9.32 -1.59 3.21
N LEU A 66 -10.56 -1.65 2.72
CA LEU A 66 -11.24 -2.88 2.32
C LEU A 66 -11.13 -3.09 0.81
N ILE A 67 -10.49 -4.22 0.49
CA ILE A 67 -10.56 -5.09 -0.70
C ILE A 67 -11.95 -5.51 -1.19
N ARG A 68 -12.84 -4.64 -1.71
CA ARG A 68 -14.21 -5.12 -2.04
C ARG A 68 -14.28 -5.91 -3.34
N ASN A 69 -13.55 -5.48 -4.37
CA ASN A 69 -13.48 -6.17 -5.65
C ASN A 69 -12.18 -5.79 -6.40
N TYR A 70 -11.73 -6.64 -7.32
CA TYR A 70 -10.58 -6.36 -8.20
C TYR A 70 -11.01 -6.00 -9.63
N GLU A 71 -12.15 -6.51 -10.10
CA GLU A 71 -12.66 -6.28 -11.45
C GLU A 71 -14.18 -5.96 -11.42
N PRO A 72 -14.58 -4.68 -11.42
CA PRO A 72 -13.71 -3.48 -11.32
C PRO A 72 -13.04 -3.35 -9.95
N LEU A 73 -11.89 -2.68 -9.92
CA LEU A 73 -11.18 -2.40 -8.66
C LEU A 73 -12.07 -1.51 -7.79
N GLU A 74 -12.37 -1.99 -6.59
CA GLU A 74 -13.21 -1.28 -5.65
C GLU A 74 -12.60 -1.28 -4.25
N LEU A 75 -12.22 -0.08 -3.81
CA LEU A 75 -11.54 0.16 -2.55
C LEU A 75 -12.44 0.99 -1.64
N VAL A 76 -12.58 0.55 -0.39
CA VAL A 76 -13.35 1.30 0.62
C VAL A 76 -12.44 1.63 1.79
N ARG A 77 -12.20 2.92 2.03
CA ARG A 77 -11.47 3.37 3.22
C ARG A 77 -12.40 3.29 4.43
N LEU A 78 -12.05 2.43 5.38
CA LEU A 78 -12.82 2.24 6.60
C LEU A 78 -12.52 3.38 7.58
N LYS A 79 -13.58 3.97 8.12
CA LYS A 79 -13.46 4.99 9.16
C LYS A 79 -13.24 4.29 10.50
N PHE A 80 -12.13 4.59 11.15
CA PHE A 80 -11.89 4.18 12.52
C PHE A 80 -12.52 5.21 13.48
N PRO A 81 -13.17 4.80 14.59
CA PRO A 81 -13.77 5.74 15.53
C PRO A 81 -12.71 6.64 16.16
N SER A 82 -12.87 7.97 16.02
CA SER A 82 -11.87 8.95 16.45
C SER A 82 -11.70 9.05 17.96
N GLU A 83 -12.69 8.57 18.72
CA GLU A 83 -12.68 8.53 20.18
C GLU A 83 -11.92 7.33 20.76
N LYS A 84 -11.43 6.43 19.91
CA LYS A 84 -10.69 5.23 20.31
C LYS A 84 -9.24 5.35 19.91
N GLU A 85 -8.36 4.80 20.74
CA GLU A 85 -6.95 4.64 20.40
C GLU A 85 -6.70 3.20 19.92
N LEU A 86 -5.93 3.06 18.84
CA LEU A 86 -5.50 1.78 18.32
C LEU A 86 -3.98 1.81 18.16
N TYR A 87 -3.33 0.84 18.79
CA TYR A 87 -1.88 0.70 18.76
C TYR A 87 -1.50 -0.57 18.02
N PHE A 88 -0.49 -0.45 17.15
CA PHE A 88 0.17 -1.59 16.52
C PHE A 88 1.55 -1.73 17.14
N VAL A 89 1.80 -2.84 17.83
CA VAL A 89 3.13 -3.21 18.27
C VAL A 89 3.70 -4.15 17.22
N LEU A 90 4.77 -3.68 16.57
CA LEU A 90 5.45 -4.43 15.54
C LEU A 90 6.75 -5.01 16.06
N VAL A 91 6.96 -6.29 15.84
CA VAL A 91 8.23 -6.97 16.12
C VAL A 91 8.71 -7.58 14.81
N THR A 92 9.90 -7.19 14.36
CA THR A 92 10.54 -7.76 13.19
C THR A 92 11.67 -8.66 13.65
N PRO A 93 11.56 -9.99 13.47
CA PRO A 93 12.66 -10.89 13.79
C PRO A 93 13.85 -10.62 12.85
N GLU A 94 15.07 -10.86 13.32
CA GLU A 94 16.27 -10.89 12.47
C GLU A 94 16.28 -12.18 11.63
N PHE A 95 15.29 -12.31 10.75
CA PHE A 95 15.08 -13.47 9.89
C PHE A 95 14.44 -13.02 8.57
N GLU A 96 14.96 -13.52 7.45
CA GLU A 96 14.39 -13.31 6.13
C GLU A 96 13.75 -14.63 5.68
N ALA A 97 12.44 -14.59 5.41
CA ALA A 97 11.73 -15.77 4.93
C ALA A 97 12.20 -16.14 3.51
N PRO A 98 12.38 -17.43 3.20
CA PRO A 98 12.86 -17.90 1.90
C PRO A 98 11.87 -17.64 0.76
#